data_AF-A0A950SAR0-F1
#
_entry.id   AF-A0A950SAR0-F1
#
_cell.length_a   1.000
_cell.length_b   1.000
_cell.length_c   1.000
_cell.angle_alpha   90.00
_cell.angle_beta   90.00
_cell.angle_gamma   90.00
#
_symmetry.space_group_name_H-M   'P 1'
#
loop_
_entity.id
_entity.type
_entity.pdbx_description
1 polymer ?
#
loop_
_entity_poly.entity_id
_entity_poly.type
_entity_poly.pdbx_seq_one_letter_code
_entity_poly.pdbx_strand_id
1 'polypeptide(L)'
;MTASQGSARFKAVRQVRASEDVAAQILEFFYSEGLKPGEWLGTETELADRFNVSRVTIRDAVSGLEARGLIEVRVGARGGLRIAESDPERLIDAFSIQLRLMGLTRDELFEAMSA
;
A
#
# COMPACT_ATOMS: atom_id res chain seq x y z
N MET A 1 48.75 18.48 20.57
CA MET A 1 48.55 19.05 19.22
C MET A 1 48.87 17.93 18.23
N THR A 2 48.02 17.46 17.33
CA THR A 2 46.68 17.85 16.87
C THR A 2 46.14 16.65 16.08
N ALA A 3 44.82 16.59 15.96
CA ALA A 3 44.03 15.47 15.46
C ALA A 3 44.25 15.10 13.98
N SER A 4 43.84 13.89 13.60
CA SER A 4 43.10 13.67 12.36
C SER A 4 42.20 12.45 12.49
N GLN A 5 40.95 12.72 12.85
CA GLN A 5 39.82 11.82 12.61
C GLN A 5 39.54 11.70 11.11
N GLY A 6 39.07 10.53 10.67
CA GLY A 6 38.54 10.36 9.33
C GLY A 6 38.20 8.91 9.00
N SER A 7 37.28 8.28 9.74
CA SER A 7 36.69 7.00 9.29
C SER A 7 35.31 7.29 8.70
N ALA A 8 35.23 7.05 7.38
CA ALA A 8 34.09 7.04 6.47
C ALA A 8 32.70 7.51 6.99
N ARG A 9 32.22 8.61 6.39
CA ARG A 9 30.83 9.05 6.46
C ARG A 9 29.95 8.05 5.69
N PHE A 10 29.17 7.21 6.39
CA PHE A 10 28.17 6.35 5.77
C PHE A 10 27.20 7.20 4.92
N LYS A 11 26.92 6.78 3.68
CA LYS A 11 25.83 7.34 2.87
C LYS A 11 24.58 6.49 3.05
N ALA A 12 23.46 7.15 3.35
CA ALA A 12 22.17 6.49 3.58
C ALA A 12 21.71 5.71 2.34
N VAL A 13 21.24 4.48 2.56
CA VAL A 13 20.71 3.60 1.53
C VAL A 13 19.23 3.95 1.27
N ARG A 14 18.84 3.82 0.00
CA ARG A 14 17.57 4.25 -0.59
C ARG A 14 16.41 3.30 -0.27
N GLN A 15 16.22 2.92 0.99
CA GLN A 15 15.18 1.94 1.39
C GLN A 15 13.76 2.38 1.06
N VAL A 16 13.48 3.69 1.11
CA VAL A 16 12.17 4.27 0.79
C VAL A 16 11.69 3.88 -0.60
N ARG A 17 12.60 3.79 -1.59
CA ARG A 17 12.18 3.43 -2.95
C ARG A 17 11.80 1.97 -3.09
N ALA A 18 12.50 1.08 -2.40
CA ALA A 18 12.20 -0.35 -2.51
C ALA A 18 10.84 -0.69 -1.89
N SER A 19 10.46 -0.07 -0.76
CA SER A 19 9.14 -0.25 -0.17
C SER A 19 8.03 0.41 -1.01
N GLU A 20 8.28 1.59 -1.57
CA GLU A 20 7.37 2.25 -2.52
C GLU A 20 7.14 1.40 -3.78
N ASP A 21 8.21 0.86 -4.36
CA ASP A 21 8.14 0.00 -5.57
C ASP A 21 7.40 -1.31 -5.28
N VAL A 22 7.60 -1.92 -4.10
CA VAL A 22 6.82 -3.09 -3.65
C VAL A 22 5.35 -2.73 -3.51
N ALA A 23 5.03 -1.60 -2.87
CA ALA A 23 3.64 -1.17 -2.71
C ALA A 23 2.97 -0.90 -4.07
N ALA A 24 3.68 -0.26 -5.00
CA ALA A 24 3.17 -0.01 -6.35
C ALA A 24 2.90 -1.31 -7.10
N GLN A 25 3.80 -2.29 -7.05
CA GLN A 25 3.59 -3.60 -7.70
C GLN A 25 2.44 -4.40 -7.08
N ILE A 26 2.27 -4.34 -5.75
CA ILE A 26 1.12 -4.94 -5.08
C ILE A 26 -0.18 -4.31 -5.60
N LEU A 27 -0.22 -2.98 -5.76
CA LEU A 27 -1.39 -2.29 -6.30
C LEU A 27 -1.65 -2.60 -7.78
N GLU A 28 -0.62 -2.65 -8.63
CA GLU A 28 -0.79 -3.07 -10.02
C GLU A 28 -1.37 -4.48 -10.10
N PHE A 29 -0.87 -5.39 -9.27
CA PHE A 29 -1.38 -6.75 -9.17
C PHE A 29 -2.87 -6.79 -8.77
N PHE A 30 -3.31 -5.88 -7.89
CA PHE A 30 -4.73 -5.77 -7.51
C PHE A 30 -5.60 -5.41 -8.71
N TYR A 31 -5.15 -4.43 -9.51
CA TYR A 31 -5.89 -3.95 -10.68
C TYR A 31 -5.86 -4.94 -11.85
N SER A 32 -4.73 -5.63 -12.06
CA SER A 32 -4.54 -6.50 -13.22
C SER A 32 -5.20 -7.88 -13.06
N GLU A 33 -5.19 -8.45 -11.84
CA GLU A 33 -5.70 -9.80 -11.61
C GLU A 33 -7.13 -9.84 -11.09
N GLY A 34 -7.76 -8.68 -10.87
CA GLY A 34 -9.14 -8.60 -10.40
C GLY A 34 -9.33 -9.20 -9.01
N LEU A 35 -8.31 -9.05 -8.15
CA LEU A 35 -8.34 -9.56 -6.79
C LEU A 35 -9.54 -9.02 -6.03
N LYS A 36 -10.15 -9.89 -5.23
CA LYS A 36 -11.35 -9.54 -4.48
C LYS A 36 -11.02 -9.09 -3.06
N PRO A 37 -11.83 -8.20 -2.48
CA PRO A 37 -11.76 -7.92 -1.06
C PRO A 37 -11.73 -9.22 -0.22
N GLY A 38 -10.86 -9.27 0.78
CA GLY A 38 -10.64 -10.45 1.63
C GLY A 38 -9.69 -11.51 1.08
N GLU A 39 -9.22 -11.38 -0.17
CA GLU A 39 -8.29 -12.34 -0.78
C GLU A 39 -6.90 -12.32 -0.12
N TRP A 40 -6.26 -13.49 -0.02
CA TRP A 40 -4.99 -13.67 0.69
C TRP A 40 -3.78 -13.41 -0.21
N LEU A 41 -2.84 -12.61 0.29
CA LEU A 41 -1.67 -12.16 -0.47
C LEU A 41 -0.37 -12.88 -0.09
N GLY A 42 -0.32 -13.51 1.08
CA GLY A 42 0.92 -14.03 1.63
C GLY A 42 1.12 -13.65 3.09
N THR A 43 2.22 -14.14 3.63
CA THR A 43 2.89 -13.61 4.82
C THR A 43 3.98 -12.61 4.40
N GLU A 44 4.42 -11.75 5.33
CA GLU A 44 5.55 -10.84 5.06
C GLU A 44 6.82 -11.60 4.67
N THR A 45 6.97 -12.83 5.16
CA THR A 45 8.12 -13.68 4.84
C THR A 45 8.07 -14.16 3.40
N GLU A 46 6.93 -14.70 2.96
CA GLU A 46 6.76 -15.15 1.58
C GLU A 46 6.88 -14.00 0.59
N LEU A 47 6.35 -12.82 0.93
CA LEU A 47 6.49 -11.62 0.09
C LEU A 47 7.95 -11.14 0.04
N ALA A 48 8.68 -11.18 1.16
CA ALA A 48 10.09 -10.81 1.17
C ALA A 48 10.93 -11.70 0.25
N ASP A 49 10.65 -13.00 0.26
CA ASP A 49 11.31 -13.98 -0.60
C ASP A 49 10.92 -13.76 -2.08
N ARG A 50 9.62 -13.53 -2.38
CA ARG A 50 9.13 -13.28 -3.75
C ARG A 50 9.70 -12.00 -4.37
N PHE A 51 9.72 -10.91 -3.61
CA PHE A 51 10.24 -9.62 -4.07
C PHE A 51 11.77 -9.52 -3.94
N ASN A 52 12.42 -10.51 -3.33
CA ASN A 52 13.86 -10.52 -3.05
C ASN A 52 14.33 -9.25 -2.30
N VAL A 53 13.59 -8.89 -1.25
CA VAL A 53 13.87 -7.73 -0.40
C VAL A 53 13.87 -8.12 1.08
N SER A 54 14.31 -7.21 1.95
CA SER A 54 14.27 -7.44 3.39
C SER A 54 12.82 -7.46 3.91
N ARG A 55 12.57 -8.22 4.98
CA ARG A 55 11.26 -8.19 5.68
C ARG A 55 10.89 -6.80 6.18
N VAL A 56 11.88 -5.97 6.55
CA VAL A 56 11.66 -4.57 6.94
C VAL A 56 11.07 -3.77 5.77
N THR A 57 11.60 -3.97 4.55
CA THR A 57 11.09 -3.32 3.34
C THR A 57 9.64 -3.74 3.03
N ILE A 58 9.32 -5.03 3.18
CA ILE A 58 7.94 -5.51 3.05
C ILE A 58 7.05 -4.87 4.11
N ARG A 59 7.45 -4.91 5.38
CA ARG A 59 6.65 -4.34 6.48
C ARG A 59 6.38 -2.86 6.27
N ASP A 60 7.34 -2.09 5.77
CA ASP A 60 7.17 -0.67 5.49
C ASP A 60 6.18 -0.44 4.32
N ALA A 61 6.28 -1.22 3.25
CA ALA A 61 5.33 -1.18 2.13
C ALA A 61 3.91 -1.51 2.59
N VAL A 62 3.79 -2.58 3.38
CA VAL A 62 2.54 -3.10 3.95
C VAL A 62 1.93 -2.09 4.91
N SER A 63 2.72 -1.51 5.81
CA SER A 63 2.26 -0.45 6.71
C SER A 63 1.71 0.75 5.95
N GLY A 64 2.34 1.12 4.83
CA GLY A 64 1.87 2.19 3.95
C GLY A 64 0.54 1.87 3.25
N LEU A 65 0.35 0.62 2.82
CA LEU A 65 -0.89 0.16 2.20
C LEU A 65 -2.03 -0.02 3.22
N GLU A 66 -1.71 -0.52 4.42
CA GLU A 66 -2.66 -0.68 5.53
C GLU A 66 -3.15 0.68 6.04
N ALA A 67 -2.27 1.66 6.17
CA ALA A 67 -2.64 3.04 6.52
C ALA A 67 -3.59 3.69 5.50
N ARG A 68 -3.60 3.21 4.26
CA ARG A 68 -4.53 3.64 3.20
C ARG A 68 -5.79 2.78 3.14
N GLY A 69 -5.91 1.76 3.98
CA GLY A 69 -7.04 0.85 4.01
C GLY A 69 -7.13 -0.09 2.79
N LEU A 70 -6.00 -0.36 2.12
CA LEU A 70 -5.96 -1.19 0.91
C LEU A 70 -5.69 -2.66 1.24
N ILE A 71 -5.03 -2.91 2.37
CA ILE A 71 -4.77 -4.25 2.89
C ILE A 71 -5.07 -4.30 4.38
N GLU A 72 -5.33 -5.49 4.90
CA GLU A 72 -5.34 -5.76 6.33
C GLU A 72 -4.33 -6.85 6.70
N VAL A 73 -3.74 -6.73 7.88
CA VAL A 73 -2.88 -7.77 8.46
C VAL A 73 -3.65 -8.52 9.55
N ARG A 74 -3.91 -9.80 9.33
CA ARG A 74 -4.48 -10.68 10.38
C ARG A 74 -3.37 -11.37 11.16
N VAL A 75 -3.47 -11.37 12.49
CA VAL A 75 -2.54 -12.09 13.38
C VAL A 75 -3.01 -13.53 13.65
N GLY A 76 -2.07 -14.44 13.93
CA GLY A 76 -2.32 -15.83 14.32
C GLY A 76 -1.83 -16.87 13.31
N ALA A 77 -2.07 -18.16 13.59
CA ALA A 77 -1.54 -19.29 12.80
C ALA A 77 -2.09 -19.36 11.36
N ARG A 78 -3.22 -18.72 11.07
CA ARG A 78 -3.78 -18.51 9.72
C ARG A 78 -3.80 -17.03 9.33
N GLY A 79 -2.98 -16.24 10.01
CA GLY A 79 -2.78 -14.83 9.74
C GLY A 79 -2.03 -14.59 8.43
N GLY A 80 -1.82 -13.32 8.12
CA GLY A 80 -1.21 -12.90 6.87
C GLY A 80 -1.89 -11.67 6.31
N LEU A 81 -1.39 -11.25 5.15
CA LEU A 81 -1.84 -10.08 4.44
C LEU A 81 -3.04 -10.44 3.57
N ARG A 82 -4.05 -9.58 3.58
CA ARG A 82 -5.24 -9.71 2.74
C ARG A 82 -5.61 -8.38 2.11
N ILE A 83 -6.33 -8.43 0.99
CA ILE A 83 -7.03 -7.26 0.47
C ILE A 83 -8.05 -6.80 1.51
N ALA A 84 -8.04 -5.52 1.84
CA ALA A 84 -8.99 -4.98 2.79
C ALA A 84 -10.43 -5.17 2.29
N GLU A 85 -11.30 -5.66 3.17
CA GLU A 85 -12.74 -5.65 2.91
C GLU A 85 -13.25 -4.21 3.03
N SER A 86 -13.80 -3.69 1.94
CA SER A 86 -14.50 -2.40 1.92
C SER A 86 -15.99 -2.64 1.83
N ASP A 87 -16.78 -1.95 2.64
CA ASP A 87 -18.23 -1.87 2.48
C ASP A 87 -18.51 -0.84 1.36
N PRO A 88 -18.92 -1.28 0.15
CA PRO A 88 -19.09 -0.37 -0.97
C PRO A 88 -20.17 0.67 -0.70
N GLU A 89 -21.21 0.33 0.05
CA GLU A 89 -22.30 1.27 0.36
C GLU A 89 -21.80 2.40 1.25
N ARG A 90 -21.06 2.08 2.31
CA ARG A 90 -20.46 3.11 3.18
C ARG A 90 -19.48 4.00 2.43
N LEU A 91 -18.70 3.43 1.52
CA LEU A 91 -17.76 4.18 0.69
C LEU A 91 -18.50 5.15 -0.23
N ILE A 92 -19.52 4.65 -0.94
CA ILE A 92 -20.37 5.44 -1.85
C ILE A 92 -21.05 6.58 -1.07
N ASP A 93 -21.60 6.31 0.10
CA ASP A 93 -22.26 7.33 0.94
C ASP A 93 -21.29 8.44 1.32
N ALA A 94 -20.10 8.09 1.84
CA ALA A 94 -19.07 9.05 2.23
C ALA A 94 -18.60 9.90 1.04
N PHE A 95 -18.36 9.29 -0.12
CA PHE A 95 -18.00 10.01 -1.34
C PHE A 95 -19.14 10.90 -1.84
N SER A 96 -20.38 10.44 -1.79
CA SER A 96 -21.53 11.22 -2.24
C SER A 96 -21.69 12.52 -1.46
N ILE A 97 -21.44 12.50 -0.16
CA ILE A 97 -21.45 13.70 0.70
C ILE A 97 -20.33 14.64 0.26
N GLN A 98 -19.10 14.13 0.13
CA GLN A 98 -17.94 14.94 -0.23
C GLN A 98 -18.08 15.58 -1.61
N LEU A 99 -18.55 14.83 -2.61
CA LEU A 99 -18.79 15.33 -3.96
C LEU A 99 -19.83 16.45 -3.98
N ARG A 100 -20.92 16.29 -3.21
CA ARG A 100 -21.93 17.35 -3.03
C ARG A 100 -21.35 18.59 -2.37
N LEU A 101 -20.50 18.44 -1.35
CA LEU A 101 -19.81 19.56 -0.70
C LEU A 101 -18.87 20.29 -1.65
N MET A 102 -18.22 19.56 -2.56
CA MET A 102 -17.37 20.13 -3.61
C MET A 102 -18.16 20.79 -4.75
N GLY A 103 -19.49 20.64 -4.76
CA GLY A 103 -20.36 21.16 -5.83
C GLY A 103 -20.31 20.36 -7.13
N LEU A 104 -19.74 19.14 -7.10
CA LEU A 104 -19.68 18.26 -8.27
C LEU A 104 -21.06 17.74 -8.61
N THR A 105 -21.40 17.86 -9.88
CA THR A 105 -22.64 17.31 -10.44
C THR A 105 -22.45 15.84 -10.80
N ARG A 106 -23.57 15.14 -10.97
CA ARG A 106 -23.57 13.75 -11.47
C ARG A 106 -22.88 13.67 -12.84
N ASP A 107 -23.13 14.64 -13.72
CA ASP A 107 -22.65 14.61 -15.10
C ASP A 107 -21.13 14.75 -15.14
N GLU A 108 -20.55 15.67 -14.35
CA GLU A 108 -19.09 15.81 -14.21
C GLU A 108 -18.42 14.55 -13.66
N LEU A 109 -19.05 13.86 -12.70
CA LEU A 109 -18.53 12.60 -12.16
C LEU A 109 -18.54 11.49 -13.22
N PHE A 110 -19.63 11.39 -14.01
CA PHE A 110 -19.75 10.40 -15.07
C PHE A 110 -18.74 10.63 -16.19
N GLU A 111 -18.49 11.89 -16.57
CA GLU A 111 -17.43 12.21 -17.53
C GLU A 111 -16.05 11.79 -17.01
N ALA A 112 -15.72 12.09 -15.75
CA ALA A 112 -14.42 11.76 -15.15
C ALA A 112 -14.15 10.24 -15.07
N MET A 113 -15.17 9.42 -14.79
CA MET A 113 -15.06 7.96 -14.68
C MET A 113 -14.95 7.25 -16.04
N SER A 114 -15.22 7.94 -17.14
CA SER A 114 -15.26 7.38 -18.49
C SER A 114 -13.96 7.60 -19.28
N ALA A 115 -12.97 8.26 -18.68
CA ALA A 115 -11.66 8.58 -19.24
C ALA A 115 -10.57 7.63 -18.74
#